data_AF-A0A2T4V281-F1
#
_entry.id   AF-A0A2T4V281-F1
#
_cell.length_a   1.000
_cell.length_b   1.000
_cell.length_c   1.000
_cell.angle_alpha   90.00
_cell.angle_beta   90.00
_cell.angle_gamma   90.00
#
_symmetry.space_group_name_H-M   'P 1'
#
loop_
_entity.id
_entity.type
_entity.pdbx_description
1 polymer ?
#
loop_
_entity_poly.entity_id
_entity_poly.type
_entity_poly.pdbx_seq_one_letter_code
_entity_poly.pdbx_strand_id
1 'polypeptide(L)'
;MQRSLSAGTDAAGLCIFDPAAMPGDFDGRLREDPPAALDELAAAGRLYRWETGADGSYTLGLWVDKAMPSDLRPHAQPLAQLPAFQIPGGRLYFAGIEYVFRDDDAFLKKHPHMGQSSDVPAGTYGFELYELAYPEGYHEDLLNHRLTHAERRAHAAINVLLPVGGVLLAVATVLMFVLSLRSWATMVLPFAAIVLLVMLASTRLPAYRRARQVKRSMALEQPDYALVLRRQDESSRGARAQP
;
A
#
# COMPACT_ATOMS: atom_id res chain seq x y z
N MET A 1 -17.59 -8.84 0.97
CA MET A 1 -16.40 -9.19 1.80
C MET A 1 -15.66 -7.92 2.19
N GLN A 2 -14.94 -7.88 3.32
CA GLN A 2 -14.01 -6.78 3.65
C GLN A 2 -12.58 -7.31 3.66
N ARG A 3 -11.69 -6.67 2.91
CA ARG A 3 -10.24 -6.96 2.91
C ARG A 3 -9.45 -5.67 2.81
N SER A 4 -8.22 -5.69 3.29
CA SER A 4 -7.21 -4.68 3.01
C SER A 4 -6.18 -5.28 2.07
N LEU A 5 -5.88 -4.57 0.98
CA LEU A 5 -4.82 -4.91 0.04
C LEU A 5 -3.70 -3.87 0.14
N SER A 6 -2.47 -4.26 -0.15
CA SER A 6 -1.31 -3.35 -0.23
C SER A 6 -0.74 -3.34 -1.63
N ALA A 7 -0.28 -2.17 -2.08
CA ALA A 7 0.43 -1.98 -3.34
C ALA A 7 1.58 -1.00 -3.14
N GLY A 8 2.58 -1.10 -4.01
CA GLY A 8 3.68 -0.16 -4.10
C GLY A 8 3.77 0.34 -5.53
N THR A 9 4.21 1.58 -5.70
CA THR A 9 4.49 2.13 -7.03
C THR A 9 5.78 2.95 -7.00
N ASP A 10 6.57 2.78 -8.05
CA ASP A 10 7.76 3.57 -8.41
C ASP A 10 7.47 4.54 -9.56
N ALA A 11 6.22 4.61 -10.02
CA ALA A 11 5.76 5.42 -11.14
C ALA A 11 4.63 6.39 -10.75
N ALA A 12 4.44 6.64 -9.45
CA ALA A 12 3.34 7.42 -8.89
C ALA A 12 1.94 7.05 -9.44
N GLY A 13 1.71 5.77 -9.75
CA GLY A 13 0.48 5.30 -10.39
C GLY A 13 0.03 3.95 -9.85
N LEU A 14 -1.24 3.84 -9.52
CA LEU A 14 -1.87 2.61 -9.04
C LEU A 14 -2.93 2.12 -10.01
N CYS A 15 -3.22 0.83 -9.94
CA CYS A 15 -4.27 0.23 -10.73
C CYS A 15 -5.00 -0.91 -10.00
N ILE A 16 -6.20 -1.18 -10.48
CA ILE A 16 -7.02 -2.31 -10.10
C ILE A 16 -7.44 -3.06 -11.38
N PHE A 17 -7.29 -4.38 -11.39
CA PHE A 17 -7.62 -5.22 -12.54
C PHE A 17 -7.88 -6.67 -12.15
N ASP A 18 -8.51 -7.42 -13.05
CA ASP A 18 -8.57 -8.88 -13.02
C ASP A 18 -7.77 -9.41 -14.22
N PRO A 19 -6.71 -10.22 -14.04
CA PRO A 19 -5.91 -10.74 -15.14
C PRO A 19 -6.76 -11.49 -16.19
N ALA A 20 -7.84 -12.17 -15.77
CA ALA A 20 -8.72 -12.88 -16.68
C ALA A 20 -9.59 -11.94 -17.55
N ALA A 21 -9.67 -10.65 -17.22
CA ALA A 21 -10.37 -9.65 -18.04
C ALA A 21 -9.51 -9.16 -19.22
N MET A 22 -8.21 -9.41 -19.21
CA MET A 22 -7.29 -8.92 -20.24
C MET A 22 -7.40 -9.76 -21.52
N PRO A 23 -7.02 -9.26 -22.71
CA PRO A 23 -6.94 -10.06 -23.93
C PRO A 23 -5.71 -10.99 -23.92
N GLY A 24 -5.73 -12.07 -24.71
CA GLY A 24 -4.69 -13.12 -24.70
C GLY A 24 -3.29 -12.65 -25.09
N ASP A 25 -3.20 -11.55 -25.83
CA ASP A 25 -1.97 -10.92 -26.31
C ASP A 25 -1.55 -9.71 -25.45
N PHE A 26 -2.23 -9.45 -24.32
CA PHE A 26 -2.02 -8.26 -23.51
C PHE A 26 -0.56 -8.05 -23.11
N ASP A 27 0.10 -9.09 -22.59
CA ASP A 27 1.49 -8.98 -22.13
C ASP A 27 2.46 -8.64 -23.27
N GLY A 28 2.13 -9.01 -24.52
CA GLY A 28 2.86 -8.58 -25.71
C GLY A 28 2.65 -7.09 -25.99
N ARG A 29 1.38 -6.68 -26.06
CA ARG A 29 0.96 -5.30 -26.32
C ARG A 29 1.49 -4.30 -25.28
N LEU A 30 1.50 -4.70 -24.00
CA LEU A 30 2.02 -3.90 -22.90
C LEU A 30 3.53 -3.61 -23.05
N ARG A 31 4.31 -4.53 -23.65
CA ARG A 31 5.75 -4.31 -23.90
C ARG A 31 6.00 -3.39 -25.09
N GLU A 32 5.10 -3.39 -26.07
CA GLU A 32 5.24 -2.59 -27.30
C GLU A 32 4.78 -1.15 -27.11
N ASP A 33 3.58 -0.96 -26.57
CA ASP A 33 2.97 0.36 -26.32
C ASP A 33 2.14 0.31 -25.01
N PRO A 34 2.80 0.46 -23.85
CA PRO A 34 2.12 0.36 -22.56
C PRO A 34 0.95 1.35 -22.39
N PRO A 35 1.09 2.65 -22.72
CA PRO A 35 -0.01 3.60 -22.61
C PRO A 35 -1.25 3.17 -23.39
N ALA A 36 -1.11 2.83 -24.68
CA ALA A 36 -2.23 2.46 -25.53
C ALA A 36 -2.92 1.17 -25.05
N ALA A 37 -2.15 0.16 -24.62
CA ALA A 37 -2.70 -1.08 -24.08
C ALA A 37 -3.52 -0.85 -22.81
N LEU A 38 -3.05 0.01 -21.91
CA LEU A 38 -3.74 0.35 -20.67
C LEU A 38 -5.00 1.20 -20.90
N ASP A 39 -4.94 2.16 -21.83
CA ASP A 39 -6.10 3.00 -22.19
C ASP A 39 -7.25 2.18 -22.79
N GLU A 40 -6.94 1.20 -23.64
CA GLU A 40 -7.96 0.30 -24.18
C GLU A 40 -8.67 -0.50 -23.06
N LEU A 41 -7.91 -1.05 -22.11
CA LEU A 41 -8.49 -1.78 -20.98
C LEU A 41 -9.31 -0.88 -20.06
N ALA A 42 -8.86 0.35 -19.84
CA ALA A 42 -9.57 1.34 -19.05
C ALA A 42 -10.90 1.72 -19.70
N ALA A 43 -10.89 2.01 -21.02
CA ALA A 43 -12.10 2.30 -21.79
C ALA A 43 -13.10 1.12 -21.79
N ALA A 44 -12.61 -0.12 -21.74
CA ALA A 44 -13.42 -1.33 -21.68
C ALA A 44 -13.92 -1.69 -20.26
N GLY A 45 -13.54 -0.94 -19.22
CA GLY A 45 -13.90 -1.23 -17.82
C GLY A 45 -13.28 -2.52 -17.29
N ARG A 46 -12.09 -2.90 -17.80
CA ARG A 46 -11.34 -4.10 -17.40
C ARG A 46 -10.15 -3.80 -16.48
N LEU A 47 -9.74 -2.54 -16.47
CA LEU A 47 -8.70 -1.99 -15.62
C LEU A 47 -9.14 -0.59 -15.20
N TYR A 48 -8.80 -0.19 -13.98
CA TYR A 48 -8.91 1.21 -13.57
C TYR A 48 -7.56 1.65 -13.03
N ARG A 49 -7.08 2.82 -13.48
CA ARG A 49 -5.80 3.40 -13.06
C ARG A 49 -6.00 4.82 -12.56
N TRP A 50 -5.19 5.24 -11.61
CA TRP A 50 -5.14 6.61 -11.11
C TRP A 50 -3.71 6.96 -10.68
N GLU A 51 -3.43 8.27 -10.67
CA GLU A 51 -2.16 8.81 -10.20
C GLU A 51 -2.24 9.06 -8.69
N THR A 52 -1.16 8.74 -8.00
CA THR A 52 -0.99 9.01 -6.55
C THR A 52 -0.25 10.33 -6.30
N GLY A 53 0.42 10.86 -7.33
CA GLY A 53 1.26 12.05 -7.24
C GLY A 53 2.63 11.83 -6.57
N ALA A 54 2.87 10.64 -6.01
CA ALA A 54 4.15 10.27 -5.39
C ALA A 54 4.39 8.76 -5.39
N ASP A 55 5.66 8.37 -5.43
CA ASP A 55 6.07 6.98 -5.19
C ASP A 55 5.83 6.59 -3.73
N GLY A 56 5.58 5.30 -3.49
CA GLY A 56 5.37 4.83 -2.13
C GLY A 56 4.58 3.54 -2.01
N SER A 57 4.18 3.25 -0.77
CA SER A 57 3.31 2.12 -0.43
C SER A 57 1.94 2.63 -0.05
N TYR A 58 0.92 2.02 -0.63
CA TYR A 58 -0.48 2.40 -0.48
C TYR A 58 -1.32 1.18 -0.09
N THR A 59 -2.46 1.45 0.53
CA THR A 59 -3.40 0.46 1.02
C THR A 59 -4.79 0.71 0.47
N LEU A 60 -5.49 -0.37 0.13
CA LEU A 60 -6.85 -0.33 -0.41
C LEU A 60 -7.78 -1.14 0.50
N GLY A 61 -8.78 -0.47 1.07
CA GLY A 61 -9.94 -1.12 1.67
C GLY A 61 -10.90 -1.58 0.58
N LEU A 62 -11.24 -2.86 0.54
CA LEU A 62 -12.14 -3.46 -0.43
C LEU A 62 -13.45 -3.89 0.23
N TRP A 63 -14.58 -3.32 -0.21
CA TRP A 63 -15.94 -3.67 0.24
C TRP A 63 -16.80 -4.18 -0.91
N VAL A 64 -16.96 -5.49 -1.00
CA VAL A 64 -17.82 -6.14 -2.01
C VAL A 64 -19.22 -6.36 -1.43
N ASP A 65 -20.23 -5.81 -2.12
CA ASP A 65 -21.65 -5.83 -1.78
C ASP A 65 -21.95 -5.32 -0.36
N LYS A 66 -21.06 -4.48 0.16
CA LYS A 66 -21.16 -3.85 1.48
C LYS A 66 -20.95 -2.35 1.34
N ALA A 67 -21.57 -1.60 2.25
CA ALA A 67 -21.30 -0.18 2.33
C ALA A 67 -19.94 0.07 3.03
N MET A 68 -19.28 1.16 2.65
CA MET A 68 -18.12 1.65 3.38
C MET A 68 -18.49 1.96 4.85
N PRO A 69 -17.65 1.57 5.82
CA PRO A 69 -17.82 1.85 7.24
C PRO A 69 -18.07 3.33 7.52
N SER A 70 -18.93 3.63 8.49
CA SER A 70 -19.37 5.00 8.78
C SER A 70 -18.28 5.90 9.34
N ASP A 71 -17.27 5.32 9.97
CA ASP A 71 -16.07 5.98 10.49
C ASP A 71 -15.10 6.44 9.39
N LEU A 72 -15.08 5.77 8.23
CA LEU A 72 -14.24 6.17 7.09
C LEU A 72 -14.92 7.23 6.19
N ARG A 73 -16.25 7.26 6.14
CA ARG A 73 -17.02 8.18 5.28
C ARG A 73 -16.66 9.67 5.42
N PRO A 74 -16.40 10.22 6.64
CA PRO A 74 -16.04 11.63 6.78
C PRO A 74 -14.71 11.99 6.10
N HIS A 75 -13.85 11.00 5.85
CA HIS A 75 -12.54 11.17 5.22
C HIS A 75 -12.57 10.83 3.73
N ALA A 76 -13.68 10.30 3.21
CA ALA A 76 -13.75 9.78 1.86
C ALA A 76 -14.04 10.87 0.83
N GLN A 77 -13.08 11.10 -0.04
CA GLN A 77 -13.18 11.97 -1.21
C GLN A 77 -13.42 11.09 -2.45
N PRO A 78 -14.53 11.28 -3.19
CA PRO A 78 -14.79 10.50 -4.40
C PRO A 78 -13.68 10.73 -5.43
N LEU A 79 -13.05 9.65 -5.87
CA LEU A 79 -12.00 9.69 -6.89
C LEU A 79 -12.54 9.25 -8.26
N ALA A 80 -13.32 8.17 -8.29
CA ALA A 80 -13.97 7.73 -9.52
C ALA A 80 -15.19 6.85 -9.29
N GLN A 81 -16.04 6.82 -10.31
CA GLN A 81 -17.17 5.91 -10.40
C GLN A 81 -17.25 5.33 -11.81
N LEU A 82 -17.32 4.00 -11.92
CA LEU A 82 -17.59 3.33 -13.19
C LEU A 82 -18.92 2.57 -13.08
N PRO A 83 -19.78 2.67 -14.09
CA PRO A 83 -21.04 1.94 -14.08
C PRO A 83 -20.80 0.43 -14.12
N ALA A 84 -19.80 -0.03 -14.87
CA ALA A 84 -19.49 -1.45 -15.04
C ALA A 84 -17.97 -1.68 -15.04
N PHE A 85 -17.52 -2.57 -14.15
CA PHE A 85 -16.16 -3.04 -14.01
C PHE A 85 -16.15 -4.58 -14.01
N GLN A 86 -15.31 -5.17 -14.86
CA GLN A 86 -15.32 -6.60 -15.16
C GLN A 86 -14.32 -7.36 -14.28
N ILE A 87 -14.81 -8.37 -13.55
CA ILE A 87 -13.98 -9.28 -12.74
C ILE A 87 -14.35 -10.73 -13.10
N PRO A 88 -14.01 -11.22 -14.31
CA PRO A 88 -14.46 -12.53 -14.79
C PRO A 88 -13.72 -13.72 -14.15
N GLY A 89 -12.45 -13.54 -13.76
CA GLY A 89 -11.65 -14.58 -13.10
C GLY A 89 -11.90 -14.66 -11.60
N GLY A 90 -12.56 -13.64 -11.04
CA GLY A 90 -12.86 -13.56 -9.63
C GLY A 90 -11.63 -13.24 -8.77
N ARG A 91 -10.59 -12.66 -9.37
CA ARG A 91 -9.35 -12.32 -8.67
C ARG A 91 -8.99 -10.88 -8.96
N LEU A 92 -9.26 -10.01 -7.99
CA LEU A 92 -9.01 -8.60 -8.09
C LEU A 92 -7.61 -8.27 -7.58
N TYR A 93 -6.78 -7.70 -8.43
CA TYR A 93 -5.46 -7.20 -8.07
C TYR A 93 -5.50 -5.70 -7.77
N PHE A 94 -4.68 -5.29 -6.82
CA PHE A 94 -4.33 -3.91 -6.52
C PHE A 94 -2.81 -3.82 -6.53
N ALA A 95 -2.23 -3.05 -7.46
CA ALA A 95 -0.79 -2.98 -7.68
C ALA A 95 -0.38 -1.63 -8.29
N GLY A 96 0.92 -1.33 -8.27
CA GLY A 96 1.49 -0.28 -9.12
C GLY A 96 1.18 -0.52 -10.60
N ILE A 97 0.98 0.56 -11.36
CA ILE A 97 0.62 0.52 -12.79
C ILE A 97 1.69 -0.19 -13.65
N GLU A 98 2.94 -0.17 -13.20
CA GLU A 98 4.07 -0.85 -13.82
C GLU A 98 4.05 -2.38 -13.63
N TYR A 99 3.15 -2.90 -12.78
CA TYR A 99 3.06 -4.31 -12.43
C TYR A 99 1.75 -4.96 -12.93
N VAL A 100 1.13 -4.39 -13.97
CA VAL A 100 -0.04 -4.97 -14.64
C VAL A 100 0.39 -6.17 -15.48
N PHE A 101 -0.35 -7.27 -15.41
CA PHE A 101 -0.05 -8.50 -16.14
C PHE A 101 -1.32 -9.31 -16.41
N ARG A 102 -1.28 -10.18 -17.41
CA ARG A 102 -2.29 -11.22 -17.63
C ARG A 102 -1.84 -12.58 -17.12
N ASP A 103 -0.72 -13.10 -17.62
CA ASP A 103 -0.32 -14.49 -17.39
C ASP A 103 0.87 -14.59 -16.41
N ASP A 104 1.79 -13.63 -16.39
CA ASP A 104 3.00 -13.66 -15.56
C ASP A 104 2.92 -12.76 -14.31
N ASP A 105 2.58 -13.36 -13.17
CA ASP A 105 2.57 -12.72 -11.85
C ASP A 105 3.87 -12.93 -11.05
N ALA A 106 4.95 -13.42 -11.67
CA ALA A 106 6.17 -13.83 -10.97
C ALA A 106 6.81 -12.69 -10.17
N PHE A 107 6.76 -11.46 -10.70
CA PHE A 107 7.29 -10.29 -10.01
C PHE A 107 6.53 -10.02 -8.70
N LEU A 108 5.20 -9.98 -8.74
CA LEU A 108 4.37 -9.73 -7.55
C LEU A 108 4.45 -10.87 -6.53
N LYS A 109 4.62 -12.12 -6.98
CA LYS A 109 4.91 -13.26 -6.10
C LYS A 109 6.21 -13.07 -5.32
N LYS A 110 7.25 -12.54 -5.99
CA LYS A 110 8.55 -12.26 -5.36
C LYS A 110 8.53 -10.98 -4.51
N HIS A 111 7.69 -10.02 -4.87
CA HIS A 111 7.58 -8.71 -4.22
C HIS A 111 6.12 -8.40 -3.79
N PRO A 112 5.55 -9.09 -2.78
CA PRO A 112 4.14 -8.93 -2.39
C PRO A 112 3.74 -7.56 -1.81
N HIS A 113 4.71 -6.67 -1.60
CA HIS A 113 4.46 -5.29 -1.19
C HIS A 113 4.16 -4.38 -2.38
N MET A 114 4.51 -4.79 -3.60
CA MET A 114 4.25 -4.04 -4.84
C MET A 114 2.84 -4.26 -5.38
N GLY A 115 2.17 -5.33 -4.95
CA GLY A 115 0.78 -5.59 -5.29
C GLY A 115 0.24 -6.85 -4.61
N GLN A 116 -1.06 -6.83 -4.34
CA GLN A 116 -1.78 -7.93 -3.71
C GLN A 116 -3.08 -8.22 -4.44
N SER A 117 -3.63 -9.41 -4.22
CA SER A 117 -4.92 -9.81 -4.77
C SER A 117 -5.90 -10.23 -3.68
N SER A 118 -7.19 -10.07 -3.97
CA SER A 118 -8.29 -10.64 -3.19
C SER A 118 -9.19 -11.45 -4.11
N ASP A 119 -9.69 -12.56 -3.59
CA ASP A 119 -10.78 -13.27 -4.22
C ASP A 119 -12.05 -12.41 -4.13
N VAL A 120 -12.69 -12.19 -5.27
CA VAL A 120 -13.97 -11.48 -5.41
C VAL A 120 -14.84 -12.37 -6.29
N PRO A 121 -16.11 -12.63 -5.97
CA PRO A 121 -16.91 -13.49 -6.83
C PRO A 121 -16.90 -12.97 -8.27
N ALA A 122 -16.78 -13.86 -9.26
CA ALA A 122 -16.77 -13.46 -10.65
C ALA A 122 -18.06 -12.71 -11.03
N GLY A 123 -17.93 -11.64 -11.84
CA GLY A 123 -19.08 -10.86 -12.29
C GLY A 123 -18.75 -9.46 -12.78
N THR A 124 -19.81 -8.70 -13.04
CA THR A 124 -19.73 -7.26 -13.38
C THR A 124 -20.22 -6.44 -12.19
N TYR A 125 -19.45 -5.42 -11.82
CA TYR A 125 -19.70 -4.60 -10.64
C TYR A 125 -19.82 -3.12 -11.02
N GLY A 126 -20.71 -2.37 -10.35
CA GLY A 126 -20.54 -0.95 -10.17
C GLY A 126 -19.34 -0.69 -9.27
N PHE A 127 -18.51 0.27 -9.67
CA PHE A 127 -17.22 0.57 -9.07
C PHE A 127 -17.27 1.99 -8.51
N GLU A 128 -16.95 2.15 -7.24
CA GLU A 128 -16.75 3.46 -6.61
C GLU A 128 -15.43 3.45 -5.85
N LEU A 129 -14.53 4.33 -6.25
CA LEU A 129 -13.22 4.52 -5.63
C LEU A 129 -13.18 5.86 -4.93
N TYR A 130 -12.67 5.84 -3.71
CA TYR A 130 -12.48 7.02 -2.87
C TYR A 130 -11.03 7.10 -2.42
N GLU A 131 -10.51 8.31 -2.32
CA GLU A 131 -9.29 8.62 -1.58
C GLU A 131 -9.66 8.99 -0.14
N LEU A 132 -8.98 8.41 0.85
CA LEU A 132 -9.22 8.69 2.26
C LEU A 132 -8.25 9.77 2.74
N ALA A 133 -8.72 11.02 2.72
CA ALA A 133 -7.96 12.18 3.14
C ALA A 133 -8.11 12.41 4.65
N TYR A 134 -7.14 11.93 5.41
CA TYR A 134 -7.08 12.14 6.85
C TYR A 134 -6.49 13.52 7.20
N PRO A 135 -7.00 14.21 8.23
CA PRO A 135 -6.40 15.44 8.72
C PRO A 135 -4.94 15.25 9.16
N GLU A 136 -4.15 16.32 9.09
CA GLU A 136 -2.78 16.32 9.63
C GLU A 136 -2.80 15.93 11.13
N GLY A 137 -1.86 15.08 11.55
CA GLY A 137 -1.79 14.57 12.92
C GLY A 137 -2.78 13.47 13.28
N TYR A 138 -3.78 13.16 12.44
CA TYR A 138 -4.82 12.16 12.75
C TYR A 138 -4.26 10.78 13.12
N HIS A 139 -3.29 10.28 12.33
CA HIS A 139 -2.63 9.00 12.62
C HIS A 139 -1.80 9.04 13.89
N GLU A 140 -1.18 10.18 14.20
CA GLU A 140 -0.40 10.35 15.43
C GLU A 140 -1.31 10.37 16.66
N ASP A 141 -2.44 11.09 16.59
CA ASP A 141 -3.44 11.14 17.65
C ASP A 141 -4.06 9.77 17.90
N LEU A 142 -4.44 9.05 16.84
CA LEU A 142 -4.96 7.70 16.99
C LEU A 142 -3.91 6.74 17.57
N LEU A 143 -2.65 6.85 17.14
CA LEU A 143 -1.56 6.07 17.73
C LEU A 143 -1.39 6.41 19.22
N ASN A 144 -1.43 7.69 19.57
CA ASN A 144 -1.32 8.16 20.94
C ASN A 144 -2.45 7.64 21.83
N HIS A 145 -3.67 7.55 21.30
CA HIS A 145 -4.82 6.98 22.02
C HIS A 145 -4.71 5.47 22.25
N ARG A 146 -4.07 4.72 21.34
CA ARG A 146 -3.93 3.26 21.45
C ARG A 146 -2.71 2.81 22.26
N LEU A 147 -1.69 3.66 22.38
CA LEU A 147 -0.47 3.34 23.11
C LEU A 147 -0.54 3.78 24.58
N THR A 148 0.05 2.96 25.46
CA THR A 148 0.32 3.35 26.84
C THR A 148 1.45 4.39 26.93
N HIS A 149 1.57 5.09 28.07
CA HIS A 149 2.65 6.06 28.29
C HIS A 149 4.06 5.46 28.08
N ALA A 150 4.28 4.21 28.52
CA ALA A 150 5.57 3.54 28.36
C ALA A 150 5.87 3.22 26.88
N GLU A 151 4.88 2.78 26.12
CA GLU A 151 5.00 2.51 24.68
C GLU A 151 5.24 3.79 23.88
N ARG A 152 4.55 4.89 24.21
CA ARG A 152 4.80 6.19 23.60
C ARG A 152 6.22 6.69 23.85
N ARG A 153 6.71 6.61 25.10
CA ARG A 153 8.10 7.00 25.42
C ARG A 153 9.13 6.16 24.68
N ALA A 154 8.92 4.85 24.60
CA ALA A 154 9.81 3.97 23.84
C ALA A 154 9.81 4.30 22.35
N HIS A 155 8.63 4.53 21.75
CA HIS A 155 8.50 4.93 20.36
C HIS A 155 9.18 6.27 20.07
N ALA A 156 8.93 7.29 20.91
CA ALA A 156 9.58 8.60 20.78
C ALA A 156 11.10 8.51 20.93
N ALA A 157 11.60 7.77 21.93
CA ALA A 157 13.04 7.59 22.13
C ALA A 157 13.70 6.94 20.91
N ILE A 158 13.06 5.94 20.30
CA ILE A 158 13.59 5.28 19.09
C ILE A 158 13.55 6.23 17.88
N ASN A 159 12.48 6.99 17.68
CA ASN A 159 12.40 7.97 16.60
C ASN A 159 13.47 9.06 16.72
N VAL A 160 13.91 9.41 17.93
CA VAL A 160 15.03 10.34 18.16
C VAL A 160 16.38 9.64 17.99
N LEU A 161 16.54 8.41 18.50
CA LEU A 161 17.79 7.66 18.41
C LEU A 161 18.16 7.27 16.97
N LEU A 162 17.17 7.00 16.12
CA LEU A 162 17.39 6.54 14.74
C LEU A 162 18.18 7.55 13.87
N PRO A 163 17.76 8.83 13.75
CA PRO A 163 18.52 9.83 12.98
C PRO A 163 19.89 10.13 13.61
N VAL A 164 19.95 10.18 14.94
CA VAL A 164 21.22 10.39 15.67
C VAL A 164 22.21 9.27 15.37
N GLY A 165 21.75 8.01 15.41
CA GLY A 165 22.56 6.85 15.04
C GLY A 165 23.06 6.92 13.59
N GLY A 166 22.22 7.38 12.66
CA GLY A 166 22.60 7.60 11.26
C GLY A 166 23.71 8.65 11.10
N VAL A 167 23.59 9.80 11.77
CA VAL A 167 24.63 10.85 11.77
C VAL A 167 25.93 10.33 12.37
N LEU A 168 25.87 9.63 13.49
CA LEU A 168 27.05 9.06 14.15
C LEU A 168 27.76 8.04 13.26
N LEU A 169 27.00 7.21 12.54
CA LEU A 169 27.57 6.26 11.59
C LEU A 169 28.29 6.98 10.43
N ALA A 170 27.68 8.02 9.87
CA ALA A 170 28.31 8.82 8.81
C ALA A 170 29.62 9.47 9.28
N VAL A 171 29.64 10.04 10.49
CA VAL A 171 30.85 10.59 11.10
C VAL A 171 31.92 9.51 11.30
N ALA A 172 31.54 8.33 11.80
CA ALA A 172 32.45 7.21 11.98
C ALA A 172 33.07 6.74 10.65
N THR A 173 32.30 6.74 9.57
CA THR A 173 32.77 6.42 8.21
C THR A 173 33.80 7.45 7.73
N VAL A 174 33.55 8.75 7.91
CA VAL A 174 34.52 9.79 7.53
C VAL A 174 35.81 9.65 8.35
N LEU A 175 35.70 9.43 9.66
CA LEU A 175 36.85 9.28 10.56
C LEU A 175 37.71 8.06 10.21
N MET A 176 37.16 7.04 9.55
CA MET A 176 37.92 5.87 9.08
C MET A 176 38.99 6.24 8.04
N PHE A 177 38.78 7.31 7.26
CA PHE A 177 39.73 7.77 6.25
C PHE A 177 40.76 8.77 6.80
N VAL A 178 40.51 9.36 7.96
CA VAL A 178 41.36 10.39 8.56
C VAL A 178 42.25 9.83 9.66
N LEU A 179 41.74 8.87 10.43
CA LEU A 179 42.44 8.32 11.59
C LEU A 179 43.27 7.09 11.25
N SER A 180 44.36 6.90 11.99
CA SER A 180 45.12 5.64 11.93
C SER A 180 44.25 4.46 12.38
N LEU A 181 44.50 3.27 11.82
CA LEU A 181 43.76 2.05 12.17
C LEU A 181 43.76 1.77 13.68
N ARG A 182 44.85 2.12 14.37
CA ARG A 182 44.99 1.97 15.83
C ARG A 182 44.06 2.91 16.60
N SER A 183 43.96 4.17 16.19
CA SER A 183 43.04 5.16 16.79
C SER A 183 41.58 4.78 16.53
N TRP A 184 41.30 4.22 15.35
CA TRP A 184 39.96 3.78 14.97
C TRP A 184 39.47 2.62 15.84
N ALA A 185 40.34 1.62 16.07
CA ALA A 185 40.03 0.45 16.89
C ALA A 185 39.74 0.81 18.37
N THR A 186 40.41 1.81 18.92
CA THR A 186 40.26 2.17 20.35
C THR A 186 39.12 3.15 20.61
N MET A 187 38.80 4.05 19.68
CA MET A 187 37.81 5.12 19.91
C MET A 187 36.50 4.89 19.16
N VAL A 188 36.57 4.59 17.86
CA VAL A 188 35.39 4.57 16.99
C VAL A 188 34.63 3.25 17.12
N LEU A 189 35.36 2.12 17.12
CA LEU A 189 34.77 0.78 17.21
C LEU A 189 33.89 0.56 18.46
N PRO A 190 34.35 0.86 19.70
CA PRO A 190 33.50 0.63 20.89
C PRO A 190 32.27 1.53 20.89
N PHE A 191 32.40 2.77 20.44
CA PHE A 191 31.26 3.69 20.36
C PHE A 191 30.22 3.20 19.34
N ALA A 192 30.66 2.80 18.15
CA ALA A 192 29.78 2.21 17.14
C ALA A 192 29.11 0.93 17.65
N ALA A 193 29.85 0.07 18.37
CA ALA A 193 29.30 -1.14 18.97
C ALA A 193 28.23 -0.83 20.04
N ILE A 194 28.45 0.19 20.89
CA ILE A 194 27.46 0.63 21.89
C ILE A 194 26.19 1.15 21.20
N VAL A 195 26.32 2.02 20.21
CA VAL A 195 25.17 2.55 19.45
C VAL A 195 24.39 1.41 18.80
N LEU A 196 25.08 0.47 18.15
CA LEU A 196 24.46 -0.70 17.54
C LEU A 196 23.76 -1.59 18.58
N LEU A 197 24.38 -1.83 19.73
CA LEU A 197 23.79 -2.60 20.82
C LEU A 197 22.54 -1.91 21.40
N VAL A 198 22.57 -0.60 21.60
CA VAL A 198 21.41 0.17 22.07
C VAL A 198 20.27 0.09 21.04
N MET A 199 20.58 0.18 19.75
CA MET A 199 19.60 0.04 18.67
C MET A 199 19.02 -1.38 18.60
N LEU A 200 19.85 -2.42 18.71
CA LEU A 200 19.40 -3.80 18.72
C LEU A 200 18.58 -4.13 19.98
N ALA A 201 19.00 -3.65 21.15
CA ALA A 201 18.28 -3.81 22.40
C ALA A 201 16.91 -3.11 22.35
N SER A 202 16.85 -1.90 21.79
CA SER A 202 15.61 -1.14 21.68
C SER A 202 14.59 -1.81 20.75
N THR A 203 15.03 -2.42 19.64
CA THR A 203 14.14 -3.21 18.76
C THR A 203 13.57 -4.47 19.43
N ARG A 204 14.20 -4.95 20.52
CA ARG A 204 13.73 -6.09 21.30
C ARG A 204 12.79 -5.70 22.44
N LEU A 205 12.67 -4.42 22.78
CA LEU A 205 11.79 -3.96 23.85
C LEU A 205 10.32 -4.31 23.53
N PRO A 206 9.59 -4.99 24.42
CA PRO A 206 8.18 -5.35 24.19
C PRO A 206 7.31 -4.14 23.87
N ALA A 207 7.58 -3.00 24.53
CA ALA A 207 6.87 -1.74 24.32
C ALA A 207 7.01 -1.22 22.87
N TYR A 208 8.21 -1.30 22.30
CA TYR A 208 8.43 -0.92 20.90
C TYR A 208 7.77 -1.90 19.93
N ARG A 209 7.86 -3.21 20.20
CA ARG A 209 7.20 -4.23 19.38
C ARG A 209 5.68 -4.03 19.35
N ARG A 210 5.07 -3.72 20.49
CA ARG A 210 3.64 -3.37 20.56
C ARG A 210 3.33 -2.10 19.80
N ALA A 211 4.11 -1.03 19.98
CA ALA A 211 3.91 0.20 19.21
C ALA A 211 3.95 -0.04 17.70
N ARG A 212 4.92 -0.84 17.23
CA ARG A 212 5.03 -1.26 15.83
C ARG A 212 3.85 -2.12 15.37
N GLN A 213 3.34 -3.01 16.22
CA GLN A 213 2.19 -3.84 15.92
C GLN A 213 0.90 -3.01 15.80
N VAL A 214 0.68 -2.07 16.72
CA VAL A 214 -0.45 -1.13 16.68
C VAL A 214 -0.39 -0.27 15.43
N LYS A 215 0.78 0.27 15.09
CA LYS A 215 0.95 1.04 13.83
C LYS A 215 0.62 0.19 12.59
N ARG A 216 1.02 -1.09 12.58
CA ARG A 216 0.70 -2.01 11.48
C ARG A 216 -0.79 -2.34 11.40
N SER A 217 -1.47 -2.54 12.53
CA SER A 217 -2.91 -2.82 12.52
C SER A 217 -3.71 -1.58 12.11
N MET A 218 -3.28 -0.39 12.55
CA MET A 218 -3.89 0.88 12.13
C MET A 218 -3.81 1.07 10.61
N ALA A 219 -2.67 0.77 9.98
CA ALA A 219 -2.54 0.87 8.52
C ALA A 219 -3.49 -0.07 7.75
N LEU A 220 -3.98 -1.15 8.39
CA LEU A 220 -4.99 -2.04 7.79
C LEU A 220 -6.43 -1.59 8.07
N GLU A 221 -6.64 -0.83 9.15
CA GLU A 221 -7.94 -0.28 9.55
C GLU A 221 -8.23 1.07 8.88
N GLN A 222 -7.18 1.80 8.52
CA GLN A 222 -7.21 3.14 7.93
C GLN A 222 -6.50 3.08 6.58
N PRO A 223 -7.17 2.56 5.54
CA PRO A 223 -6.55 2.47 4.24
C PRO A 223 -6.38 3.86 3.61
N ASP A 224 -5.52 3.96 2.61
CA ASP A 224 -5.32 5.20 1.84
C ASP A 224 -6.45 5.37 0.81
N TYR A 225 -6.92 4.27 0.25
CA TYR A 225 -8.01 4.23 -0.72
C TYR A 225 -9.13 3.31 -0.26
N ALA A 226 -10.35 3.61 -0.71
CA ALA A 226 -11.51 2.78 -0.47
C ALA A 226 -12.22 2.41 -1.79
N LEU A 227 -12.34 1.11 -2.04
CA LEU A 227 -13.08 0.55 -3.18
C LEU A 227 -14.36 -0.13 -2.71
N VAL A 228 -15.49 0.39 -3.18
CA VAL A 228 -16.80 -0.22 -3.01
C VAL A 228 -17.21 -0.85 -4.33
N LEU A 229 -17.45 -2.16 -4.31
CA LEU A 229 -17.97 -2.92 -5.45
C LEU A 229 -19.41 -3.33 -5.17
N ARG A 230 -20.31 -2.98 -6.08
CA ARG A 230 -21.73 -3.38 -6.03
C ARG A 230 -22.03 -4.26 -7.21
N ARG A 231 -22.42 -5.51 -6.99
CA ARG A 231 -22.78 -6.39 -8.10
C ARG A 231 -23.90 -5.76 -8.92
N GLN A 232 -23.73 -5.72 -10.23
CA GLN A 232 -24.84 -5.42 -11.11
C GLN A 232 -25.69 -6.69 -11.22
N ASP A 233 -26.86 -6.70 -10.60
CA ASP A 233 -27.80 -7.79 -10.80
C ASP A 233 -28.20 -7.83 -12.29
N GLU A 234 -27.98 -8.97 -12.93
CA GLU A 234 -28.38 -9.22 -14.33
C GLU A 234 -29.88 -8.96 -14.55
N SER A 235 -30.68 -9.02 -13.47
CA SER A 235 -32.11 -8.71 -13.43
C SER A 235 -32.47 -7.29 -13.88
N SER A 236 -31.53 -6.34 -13.82
CA SER A 236 -31.76 -4.95 -14.24
C SER A 236 -31.67 -4.77 -15.76
N ARG A 237 -31.06 -5.71 -16.50
CA ARG A 237 -31.01 -5.68 -17.97
C ARG A 237 -32.30 -6.16 -18.62
N GLY A 238 -33.14 -6.93 -17.93
CA GLY A 238 -34.43 -7.40 -18.43
C GLY A 238 -35.54 -6.33 -18.46
N ALA A 239 -35.41 -5.25 -17.69
CA ALA A 239 -36.49 -4.26 -17.54
C ALA A 239 -36.40 -3.05 -18.50
N ARG A 240 -35.32 -2.92 -19.30
CA ARG A 240 -35.16 -1.84 -20.32
C ARG A 240 -35.38 -2.30 -21.76
N ALA A 241 -35.80 -3.55 -21.96
CA ALA A 241 -36.18 -4.09 -23.27
C ALA A 241 -37.69 -4.37 -23.32
N GLN A 242 -38.51 -3.35 -23.06
CA GLN A 242 -39.88 -3.30 -23.59
C GLN A 242 -40.00 -1.97 -24.37
N PRO A 243 -40.29 -2.04 -25.68
CA PRO A 243 -40.40 -0.87 -26.55
C PRO A 243 -41.59 0.03 -26.20
#